data_AF-A0A967VDX6-F1
#
_entry.id   AF-A0A967VDX6-F1
#
_cell.length_a   1.000
_cell.length_b   1.000
_cell.length_c   1.000
_cell.angle_alpha   90.00
_cell.angle_beta   90.00
_cell.angle_gamma   90.00
#
_symmetry.space_group_name_H-M   'P 1'
#
loop_
_entity.id
_entity.type
_entity.pdbx_description
1 polymer ?
#
loop_
_entity_poly.entity_id
_entity_poly.type
_entity_poly.pdbx_seq_one_letter_code
_entity_poly.pdbx_strand_id
1 'polypeptide(L)' 'MKKFIMVSLAVAVVIISLAVGFSNAEAADKVYKWDMTYPLYRGTWDWAVLEKWCAHLKAASGGRLDITPHAGGEIMPVM' A
#
# COMPACT_ATOMS: atom_id res chain seq x y z
N MET A 1 25.18 -33.04 -22.99
CA MET A 1 23.79 -32.66 -23.35
C MET A 1 22.89 -32.45 -22.14
N LYS A 2 22.69 -33.43 -21.24
CA LYS A 2 21.80 -33.29 -20.06
C LYS A 2 22.17 -32.13 -19.10
N LYS A 3 23.46 -31.87 -18.90
CA LYS A 3 23.95 -30.78 -18.02
C LYS A 3 23.66 -29.39 -18.58
N PHE A 4 23.76 -29.19 -19.89
CA PHE A 4 23.47 -27.91 -20.54
C PHE A 4 21.97 -27.57 -20.48
N ILE A 5 21.10 -28.57 -20.66
CA ILE A 5 19.65 -28.40 -20.56
C ILE A 5 19.23 -27.99 -19.14
N MET A 6 19.86 -28.58 -18.12
CA MET A 6 19.58 -28.27 -16.72
C MET A 6 19.97 -26.83 -16.36
N VAL A 7 21.12 -26.36 -16.85
CA VAL A 7 21.58 -24.97 -16.65
C VAL A 7 20.66 -23.98 -17.34
N SER A 8 20.25 -24.25 -18.58
CA SER A 8 19.28 -23.38 -19.28
C SER A 8 17.93 -23.32 -18.58
N LEU A 9 17.48 -24.44 -17.98
CA LEU A 9 16.22 -24.47 -17.23
C LEU A 9 16.31 -23.65 -15.94
N ALA A 10 17.42 -23.78 -15.20
CA ALA A 10 17.65 -23.01 -13.98
C ALA A 10 17.71 -21.50 -14.26
N VAL A 11 18.39 -21.10 -15.34
CA VAL A 11 18.45 -19.69 -15.77
C VAL A 11 17.06 -19.18 -16.17
N ALA A 12 16.27 -19.97 -16.89
CA ALA A 12 14.90 -19.60 -17.25
C ALA A 12 14.00 -19.40 -16.02
N VAL A 13 14.09 -20.29 -15.02
CA VAL A 13 13.34 -20.15 -13.76
C VAL A 13 13.74 -18.89 -13.00
N VAL A 14 15.02 -18.56 -12.94
CA VAL A 14 15.51 -17.33 -12.31
C VAL A 14 15.01 -16.09 -13.06
N ILE A 15 15.03 -16.09 -14.39
CA ILE A 15 14.53 -14.97 -15.18
C ILE A 15 13.01 -14.78 -15.00
N ILE A 16 12.24 -15.87 -14.96
CA ILE A 16 10.78 -15.81 -14.73
C ILE A 16 10.49 -15.30 -13.32
N SER A 17 11.23 -15.76 -12.31
CA SER A 17 11.03 -15.30 -10.93
C SER A 17 11.47 -13.84 -10.72
N LEU A 18 12.46 -13.34 -11.47
CA LEU A 18 12.79 -11.92 -11.53
C LEU A 18 11.72 -11.10 -12.28
N ALA A 19 11.16 -11.62 -13.37
CA ALA A 19 10.10 -10.92 -14.12
C ALA A 19 8.79 -10.82 -13.33
N VAL A 20 8.45 -11.88 -12.59
CA VAL A 20 7.22 -11.94 -11.77
C VAL A 20 7.41 -11.28 -10.40
N GLY A 21 8.60 -11.35 -9.82
CA GLY A 21 8.89 -10.82 -8.47
C GLY A 21 9.04 -9.31 -8.38
N PHE A 22 9.23 -8.60 -9.51
CA PHE A 22 9.38 -7.14 -9.54
C PHE A 22 8.27 -6.40 -10.27
N SER A 23 7.26 -7.11 -10.80
CA SER A 23 6.01 -6.44 -11.15
C SER A 23 5.23 -6.18 -9.87
N ASN A 24 5.66 -5.15 -9.11
CA ASN A 24 4.66 -4.29 -8.51
C ASN A 24 3.83 -3.82 -9.69
N ALA A 25 2.68 -4.44 -9.91
CA ALA A 25 1.65 -3.87 -10.75
C ALA A 25 1.41 -2.48 -10.16
N GLU A 26 2.10 -1.46 -10.69
CA GLU A 26 1.68 -0.08 -10.52
C GLU A 26 0.27 -0.08 -11.06
N ALA A 27 -0.66 0.03 -10.12
CA ALA A 27 -2.06 -0.13 -10.40
C ALA A 27 -2.44 0.90 -11.47
N ALA A 28 -2.71 0.42 -12.69
CA ALA A 28 -3.54 1.12 -13.66
C ALA A 28 -4.98 1.28 -13.13
N ASP A 29 -5.29 0.68 -11.97
CA ASP A 29 -6.57 0.78 -11.29
C ASP A 29 -6.77 2.15 -10.62
N LYS A 30 -8.02 2.62 -10.67
CA LYS A 30 -8.50 3.82 -10.00
C LYS A 30 -8.06 3.90 -8.53
N VAL A 31 -7.47 5.03 -8.15
CA VAL A 31 -7.19 5.37 -6.74
C VAL A 31 -8.39 6.08 -6.13
N TYR A 32 -8.91 5.54 -5.03
CA TYR A 32 -9.97 6.13 -4.22
C TYR A 32 -9.33 7.00 -3.13
N LYS A 33 -9.55 8.31 -3.23
CA LYS A 33 -9.05 9.30 -2.26
C LYS A 33 -10.18 9.75 -1.35
N TRP A 34 -10.03 9.55 -0.04
CA TRP A 34 -11.03 9.92 0.97
C TRP A 34 -10.45 10.86 2.01
N ASP A 35 -11.19 11.92 2.33
CA ASP A 35 -10.96 12.76 3.49
C ASP A 35 -11.80 12.26 4.65
N MET A 36 -11.15 11.96 5.78
CA MET A 36 -11.82 11.38 6.95
C MET A 36 -11.70 12.32 8.14
N THR A 37 -12.85 12.79 8.62
CA THR A 37 -12.91 13.54 9.89
C THR A 37 -12.66 12.59 11.06
N TYR A 38 -11.89 13.05 12.04
CA TYR A 38 -11.65 12.33 13.29
C TYR A 38 -11.90 13.26 14.48
N PRO A 39 -12.62 12.82 15.53
CA PRO A 39 -13.02 13.71 16.63
C PRO A 39 -11.87 14.13 17.55
N LEU A 40 -10.70 13.48 17.44
CA LEU A 40 -9.55 13.73 18.29
C LEU A 40 -8.50 14.62 17.62
N TYR A 41 -7.57 15.11 18.46
CA TYR A 41 -6.50 16.02 18.05
C TYR A 41 -5.22 15.28 17.68
N ARG A 42 -4.40 15.92 16.83
CA ARG A 42 -3.04 15.49 16.50
C ARG A 42 -2.18 15.40 17.75
N GLY A 43 -1.21 14.48 17.74
CA GLY A 43 -0.27 14.28 18.86
C GLY A 43 -0.80 13.42 20.00
N THR A 44 -2.05 12.95 19.93
CA THR A 44 -2.56 11.93 20.86
C THR A 44 -2.10 10.53 20.46
N TRP A 45 -2.08 9.59 21.41
CA TRP A 45 -1.81 8.17 21.11
C TRP A 45 -2.76 7.63 20.05
N ASP A 46 -4.04 7.98 20.16
CA ASP A 46 -5.06 7.49 19.25
C ASP A 46 -4.91 8.05 17.83
N TRP A 47 -4.45 9.31 17.70
CA TRP A 47 -4.06 9.86 16.41
C TRP A 47 -2.92 9.06 15.75
N ALA A 48 -1.91 8.66 16.52
CA ALA A 48 -0.82 7.83 15.98
C ALA A 48 -1.31 6.44 15.55
N VAL A 49 -2.29 5.87 16.26
CA VAL A 49 -2.96 4.62 15.86
C VAL A 49 -3.73 4.81 14.56
N LEU A 50 -4.44 5.93 14.41
CA LEU A 50 -5.18 6.27 13.20
C LEU A 50 -4.27 6.41 11.98
N GLU A 51 -3.17 7.14 12.10
CA GLU A 51 -2.19 7.30 11.02
C GLU A 51 -1.63 5.94 10.57
N LYS A 52 -1.31 5.08 11.54
CA LYS A 52 -0.85 3.72 11.27
C LYS A 52 -1.92 2.88 10.58
N TRP A 53 -3.17 3.01 11.00
CA TRP A 53 -4.30 2.31 10.38
C TRP A 53 -4.51 2.76 8.92
N CYS A 54 -4.48 4.07 8.63
CA CYS A 54 -4.55 4.59 7.26
C CYS A 54 -3.41 4.05 6.39
N ALA A 55 -2.18 4.03 6.93
CA ALA A 55 -1.02 3.48 6.22
C ALA A 55 -1.18 1.97 5.92
N HIS A 56 -1.67 1.19 6.90
CA HIS A 56 -1.95 -0.23 6.69
C HIS A 56 -3.03 -0.47 5.62
N LEU A 57 -4.08 0.34 5.57
CA LEU A 57 -5.11 0.24 4.54
C LEU A 57 -4.58 0.58 3.14
N LYS A 58 -3.74 1.61 3.04
CA LYS A 58 -3.06 1.95 1.78
C LYS A 58 -2.19 0.80 1.30
N ALA A 59 -1.41 0.19 2.19
CA ALA A 59 -0.59 -0.97 1.86
C ALA A 59 -1.45 -2.19 1.45
N ALA A 60 -2.46 -2.55 2.25
CA ALA A 60 -3.33 -3.70 2.00
C ALA A 60 -4.15 -3.58 0.72
N SER A 61 -4.50 -2.36 0.31
CA SER A 61 -5.23 -2.09 -0.93
C SER A 61 -4.34 -2.05 -2.18
N GLY A 62 -3.02 -2.21 -2.04
CA GLY A 62 -2.05 -2.03 -3.13
C GLY A 62 -1.96 -0.57 -3.59
N GLY A 63 -2.17 0.38 -2.67
CA GLY A 63 -2.16 1.81 -2.97
C GLY A 63 -3.46 2.36 -3.56
N ARG A 64 -4.49 1.52 -3.75
CA ARG A 64 -5.76 1.95 -4.37
C ARG A 64 -6.67 2.72 -3.42
N LEU A 65 -6.46 2.63 -2.11
CA LEU A 65 -7.19 3.40 -1.10
C LEU A 65 -6.23 4.37 -0.41
N ASP A 66 -6.49 5.66 -0.53
CA ASP A 66 -5.70 6.73 0.07
C ASP A 66 -6.58 7.58 0.98
N ILE A 67 -6.40 7.42 2.29
CA ILE A 67 -7.22 8.10 3.30
C ILE A 67 -6.38 9.19 3.95
N THR A 68 -6.86 10.43 3.88
CA THR A 68 -6.29 11.58 4.58
C THR A 68 -7.10 11.83 5.85
N PRO A 69 -6.55 11.54 7.05
CA PRO A 69 -7.20 11.88 8.30
C PRO A 69 -7.06 13.37 8.61
N HIS A 70 -8.17 13.97 9.05
CA HIS A 70 -8.27 15.35 9.50
C HIS A 70 -8.69 15.38 10.97
N ALA A 71 -7.96 16.12 11.79
CA ALA A 71 -8.22 16.23 13.22
C ALA A 71 -9.50 17.02 13.51
N GLY A 72 -9.97 16.92 14.76
CA GLY A 72 -11.20 17.56 15.21
C GLY A 72 -11.20 19.07 14.88
N GLY A 73 -12.21 19.51 14.13
CA GLY A 73 -12.35 20.91 13.73
C GLY A 73 -11.61 21.32 12.45
N GLU A 74 -10.79 20.45 11.83
CA GLU A 74 -10.00 20.82 10.64
C GLU A 74 -10.85 20.93 9.36
N ILE A 75 -11.84 20.03 9.19
CA ILE A 75 -12.73 20.02 8.00
C ILE A 75 -14.22 20.09 8.35
N MET A 76 -14.60 19.69 9.57
CA MET A 76 -15.96 19.79 10.08
C MET A 76 -15.93 20.33 11.52
N PRO A 77 -16.89 21.18 11.92
CA PRO A 77 -16.98 21.66 13.29
C PRO A 77 -17.12 20.49 14.27
N VAL A 78 -16.39 20.55 15.37
CA VAL A 78 -16.60 19.67 16.53
C VAL A 78 -17.77 20.23 17.35
N MET A 79 -18.70 19.36 17.74
CA MET A 79 -19.78 19.69 18.70
C MET A 79 -19.25 19.73 20.12
#